data_AF-A0A495J8B8-F1
#
_entry.id   AF-A0A495J8B8-F1
#
_cell.length_a   1.000
_cell.length_b   1.000
_cell.length_c   1.000
_cell.angle_alpha   90.00
_cell.angle_beta   90.00
_cell.angle_gamma   90.00
#
_symmetry.space_group_name_H-M   'P 1'
#
loop_
_entity.id
_entity.type
_entity.pdbx_description
1 polymer ?
#
loop_
_entity_poly.entity_id
_entity_poly.type
_entity_poly.pdbx_seq_one_letter_code
_entity_poly.pdbx_strand_id
1 'polypeptide(L)'
;MESKLFSIGDIVTLKMHPYSDGSTEIIISGDHIMLPPLMVVAEIYKAKQSFSGVKSDTYKYRCTWFSPKPYKFIFAEIDEDDLKLILKCSSTINRNYLKRGDKVAFKTAPIELGKKKSSLNYEDNSVNAGVGSTVINSLLSFLPPVLQLVDIEPHKSKHALTDKKLTPIRNVSALDVRINLFDPTDDKISGYTLPLEALELIEEVDASTILALSQIIKRSGFVNIKTEKLETLAKPRNIAYRGGYYFLRAYDYLLNKVEEFDIVQATTFAKIKSPFIAEAPKFDIVHKPEAATPEFIATEIADAIKDALASLSYIRIKYKSRNDQLSHRTLKNYNIINVKEGSFDVNYLVGYCLLRHDNRSFRIDRIQSLQKLDLSYK
;
A
#
# COMPACT_ATOMS: atom_id res chain seq x y z
N MET A 1 -40.02 2.85 1.63
CA MET A 1 -39.39 2.12 2.74
C MET A 1 -37.92 2.50 2.69
N GLU A 2 -37.49 3.45 3.52
CA GLU A 2 -36.07 3.84 3.56
C GLU A 2 -35.27 2.69 4.16
N SER A 3 -34.38 2.15 3.34
CA SER A 3 -33.45 1.09 3.71
C SER A 3 -32.26 1.71 4.42
N LYS A 4 -31.87 1.12 5.56
CA LYS A 4 -30.61 1.41 6.28
C LYS A 4 -29.46 1.64 5.29
N LEU A 5 -28.78 2.79 5.35
CA LEU A 5 -27.68 3.08 4.43
C LEU A 5 -26.40 2.31 4.76
N PHE A 6 -26.18 2.01 6.04
CA PHE A 6 -24.96 1.35 6.52
C PHE A 6 -25.28 0.05 7.27
N SER A 7 -24.30 -0.84 7.31
CA SER A 7 -24.33 -2.13 7.99
C SER A 7 -23.30 -2.18 9.12
N ILE A 8 -23.50 -3.10 10.07
CA ILE A 8 -22.52 -3.34 11.14
C ILE A 8 -21.21 -3.82 10.51
N GLY A 9 -20.09 -3.25 10.97
CA GLY A 9 -18.77 -3.51 10.45
C GLY A 9 -18.35 -2.60 9.28
N ASP A 10 -19.26 -1.78 8.73
CA ASP A 10 -18.90 -0.79 7.72
C ASP A 10 -17.98 0.27 8.32
N ILE A 11 -16.98 0.70 7.54
CA ILE A 11 -16.12 1.83 7.87
C ILE A 11 -16.77 3.10 7.35
N VAL A 12 -17.04 4.01 8.28
CA VAL A 12 -17.71 5.29 8.04
C VAL A 12 -16.90 6.43 8.64
N THR A 13 -17.22 7.66 8.24
CA THR A 13 -16.70 8.87 8.87
C THR A 13 -17.69 10.01 8.70
N LEU A 14 -17.42 11.16 9.31
CA LEU A 14 -18.24 12.36 9.12
C LEU A 14 -18.09 12.87 7.68
N LYS A 15 -19.16 13.46 7.14
CA LYS A 15 -19.16 14.02 5.77
C LYS A 15 -18.00 14.98 5.49
N MET A 16 -17.51 15.70 6.50
CA MET A 16 -16.40 16.64 6.42
C MET A 16 -15.00 16.01 6.26
N HIS A 17 -14.84 14.70 6.49
CA HIS A 17 -13.56 14.02 6.23
C HIS A 17 -13.18 14.15 4.74
N PRO A 18 -11.90 14.23 4.33
CA PRO A 18 -11.56 14.33 2.90
C PRO A 18 -11.77 13.03 2.11
N TYR A 19 -11.74 11.86 2.76
CA TYR A 19 -11.90 10.57 2.07
C TYR A 19 -13.34 10.35 1.57
N SER A 20 -13.46 9.57 0.51
CA SER A 20 -14.74 9.09 -0.05
C SER A 20 -14.69 7.58 -0.26
N ASP A 21 -15.83 6.99 -0.60
CA ASP A 21 -15.97 5.54 -0.84
C ASP A 21 -14.93 5.05 -1.85
N GLY A 22 -14.04 4.17 -1.40
CA GLY A 22 -12.92 3.61 -2.18
C GLY A 22 -11.77 4.57 -2.51
N SER A 23 -11.82 5.85 -2.11
CA SER A 23 -10.78 6.85 -2.39
C SER A 23 -10.14 7.35 -1.09
N THR A 24 -9.10 6.63 -0.67
CA THR A 24 -8.32 6.91 0.55
C THR A 24 -6.90 7.40 0.27
N GLU A 25 -6.47 7.47 -0.98
CA GLU A 25 -5.12 7.93 -1.39
C GLU A 25 -4.99 9.46 -1.45
N ILE A 26 -5.63 10.16 -0.51
CA ILE A 26 -5.59 11.63 -0.43
C ILE A 26 -4.55 12.05 0.61
N ILE A 27 -3.63 12.94 0.20
CA ILE A 27 -2.64 13.55 1.09
C ILE A 27 -3.32 14.71 1.85
N ILE A 28 -3.24 14.68 3.17
CA ILE A 28 -3.85 15.69 4.04
C ILE A 28 -2.86 16.83 4.25
N SER A 29 -3.23 18.02 3.80
CA SER A 29 -2.45 19.25 3.94
C SER A 29 -3.09 20.15 5.00
N GLY A 30 -2.28 20.89 5.75
CA GLY A 30 -2.75 21.79 6.80
C GLY A 30 -2.85 21.13 8.18
N ASP A 31 -3.70 21.68 9.05
CA ASP A 31 -3.86 21.17 10.41
C ASP A 31 -4.70 19.89 10.42
N HIS A 32 -4.03 18.78 10.75
CA HIS A 32 -4.62 17.44 10.79
C HIS A 32 -5.34 17.15 12.12
N ILE A 33 -5.22 18.02 13.12
CA ILE A 33 -5.88 17.83 14.43
C ILE A 33 -7.41 17.88 14.29
N MET A 34 -7.91 18.62 13.31
CA MET A 34 -9.35 18.75 13.02
C MET A 34 -9.90 17.63 12.15
N LEU A 35 -9.08 16.66 11.76
CA LEU A 35 -9.52 15.55 10.95
C LEU A 35 -10.40 14.61 11.80
N PRO A 36 -11.65 14.33 11.39
CA PRO A 36 -12.45 13.35 12.10
C PRO A 36 -11.86 11.93 11.94
N PRO A 37 -12.09 11.03 12.91
CA PRO A 37 -11.60 9.65 12.81
C PRO A 37 -12.34 8.87 11.72
N LEU A 38 -11.69 7.80 11.23
CA LEU A 38 -12.44 6.69 10.63
C LEU A 38 -13.05 5.88 11.76
N MET A 39 -14.30 5.49 11.59
CA MET A 39 -15.09 4.78 12.58
C MET A 39 -15.68 3.51 12.00
N VAL A 40 -15.99 2.55 12.86
CA VAL A 40 -16.74 1.34 12.47
C VAL A 40 -18.13 1.37 13.08
N VAL A 41 -19.14 1.05 12.29
CA VAL A 41 -20.52 0.88 12.78
C VAL A 41 -20.58 -0.37 13.66
N ALA A 42 -20.87 -0.19 14.95
CA ALA A 42 -21.00 -1.28 15.91
C ALA A 42 -22.47 -1.69 16.13
N GLU A 43 -23.38 -0.72 16.12
CA GLU A 43 -24.81 -0.94 16.34
C GLU A 43 -25.64 0.06 15.53
N ILE A 44 -26.89 -0.30 15.21
CA ILE A 44 -27.82 0.55 14.45
C ILE A 44 -29.13 0.65 15.23
N TYR A 45 -29.67 1.85 15.36
CA TYR A 45 -30.92 2.13 16.02
C TYR A 45 -31.92 2.73 15.03
N LYS A 46 -33.17 2.30 15.13
CA LYS A 46 -34.28 2.98 14.47
C LYS A 46 -34.74 4.14 15.36
N ALA A 47 -34.58 5.35 14.86
CA ALA A 47 -35.08 6.56 15.48
C ALA A 47 -36.33 7.06 14.74
N LYS A 48 -37.15 7.84 15.44
CA LYS A 48 -38.22 8.62 14.80
C LYS A 48 -37.84 10.07 14.96
N GLN A 49 -37.40 10.70 13.88
CA GLN A 49 -37.26 12.15 13.86
C GLN A 49 -38.57 12.76 13.41
N SER A 50 -38.96 13.85 14.08
CA SER A 50 -40.03 14.72 13.62
C SER A 50 -39.41 16.07 13.30
N PHE A 51 -38.93 16.23 12.07
CA PHE A 51 -38.63 17.55 11.55
C PHE A 51 -39.89 18.08 10.85
N SER A 52 -40.34 19.28 11.18
CA SER A 52 -41.57 19.91 10.61
C SER A 52 -42.91 19.17 10.80
N GLY A 53 -43.00 18.21 11.74
CA GLY A 53 -44.25 17.49 12.03
C GLY A 53 -44.49 16.23 11.19
N VAL A 54 -43.68 15.99 10.15
CA VAL A 54 -43.67 14.73 9.41
C VAL A 54 -42.80 13.73 10.17
N LYS A 55 -43.38 12.59 10.57
CA LYS A 55 -42.64 11.48 11.19
C LYS A 55 -42.02 10.63 10.10
N SER A 56 -40.73 10.80 9.85
CA SER A 56 -39.93 9.85 9.07
C SER A 56 -39.19 8.89 10.01
N ASP A 57 -39.04 7.65 9.57
CA ASP A 57 -38.19 6.69 10.24
C ASP A 57 -36.75 7.03 9.86
N THR A 58 -35.91 7.42 10.82
CA THR A 58 -34.48 7.70 10.59
C THR A 58 -33.63 6.67 11.31
N TYR A 59 -32.35 6.55 10.94
CA TYR A 59 -31.41 5.65 11.61
C TYR A 59 -30.34 6.43 12.37
N LYS A 60 -30.00 5.94 13.56
CA LYS A 60 -28.81 6.37 14.31
C LYS A 60 -27.82 5.22 14.35
N TYR A 61 -26.54 5.55 14.31
CA TYR A 61 -25.47 4.58 14.26
C TYR A 61 -24.54 4.77 15.45
N ARG A 62 -24.27 3.68 16.18
CA ARG A 62 -23.21 3.67 17.19
C ARG A 62 -21.89 3.41 16.48
N CYS A 63 -21.07 4.43 16.37
CA CYS A 63 -19.79 4.38 15.71
C CYS A 63 -18.67 4.25 16.75
N THR A 64 -17.69 3.39 16.47
CA THR A 64 -16.54 3.13 17.35
C THR A 64 -15.24 3.52 16.65
N TRP A 65 -14.30 4.12 17.37
CA TRP A 65 -12.94 4.35 16.89
C TRP A 65 -11.93 4.30 18.04
N PHE A 66 -10.66 4.15 17.70
CA PHE A 66 -9.58 4.28 18.68
C PHE A 66 -9.09 5.72 18.76
N SER A 67 -8.92 6.23 19.97
CA SER A 67 -8.36 7.57 20.19
C SER A 67 -7.02 7.45 20.92
N PRO A 68 -5.92 7.90 20.31
CA PRO A 68 -4.59 7.87 20.94
C PRO A 68 -4.48 8.77 22.17
N LYS A 69 -5.26 9.87 22.23
CA LYS A 69 -5.18 10.85 23.33
C LYS A 69 -5.56 10.24 24.70
N PRO A 70 -6.72 9.58 24.85
CA PRO A 70 -7.05 8.79 26.04
C PRO A 70 -6.65 7.30 25.92
N TYR A 71 -5.92 6.92 24.86
CA TYR A 71 -5.50 5.56 24.54
C TYR A 71 -6.60 4.48 24.69
N LYS A 72 -7.81 4.78 24.20
CA LYS A 72 -8.97 3.90 24.36
C LYS A 72 -9.91 3.94 23.16
N PHE A 73 -10.76 2.92 23.08
CA PHE A 73 -11.90 2.93 22.17
C PHE A 73 -12.97 3.90 22.67
N ILE A 74 -13.42 4.79 21.78
CA ILE A 74 -14.49 5.76 22.01
C ILE A 74 -15.68 5.37 21.15
N PHE A 75 -16.87 5.68 21.65
CA PHE A 75 -18.14 5.43 20.99
C PHE A 75 -18.94 6.73 20.93
N ALA A 76 -19.64 6.96 19.81
CA ALA A 76 -20.62 8.03 19.68
C ALA A 76 -21.83 7.54 18.88
N GLU A 77 -22.99 8.09 19.19
CA GLU A 77 -24.20 7.92 18.40
C GLU A 77 -24.32 9.07 17.41
N ILE A 78 -24.40 8.74 16.12
CA ILE A 78 -24.37 9.71 15.03
C ILE A 78 -25.60 9.47 14.14
N ASP A 79 -26.22 10.54 13.67
CA ASP A 79 -27.35 10.46 12.74
C ASP A 79 -26.87 10.01 11.34
N GLU A 80 -27.74 9.27 10.63
CA GLU A 80 -27.46 8.76 9.27
C GLU A 80 -26.98 9.86 8.32
N ASP A 81 -27.58 11.06 8.43
CA ASP A 81 -27.31 12.20 7.58
C ASP A 81 -25.94 12.85 7.78
N ASP A 82 -25.23 12.56 8.88
CA ASP A 82 -23.90 13.13 9.13
C ASP A 82 -22.77 12.20 8.67
N LEU A 83 -23.11 10.95 8.35
CA LEU A 83 -22.17 9.90 7.99
C LEU A 83 -22.00 9.78 6.49
N LYS A 84 -20.83 9.28 6.11
CA LYS A 84 -20.56 8.74 4.77
C LYS A 84 -19.76 7.45 4.87
N LEU A 85 -20.00 6.58 3.89
CA LEU A 85 -19.30 5.32 3.73
C LEU A 85 -17.89 5.55 3.19
N ILE A 86 -16.92 4.82 3.75
CA ILE A 86 -15.54 4.74 3.26
C ILE A 86 -15.26 3.35 2.70
N LEU A 87 -15.69 2.30 3.40
CA LEU A 87 -15.53 0.92 2.97
C LEU A 87 -16.65 0.05 3.52
N LYS A 88 -17.30 -0.73 2.64
CA LYS A 88 -18.30 -1.72 3.06
C LYS A 88 -17.62 -2.91 3.74
N CYS A 89 -18.31 -3.48 4.71
CA CYS A 89 -17.94 -4.75 5.32
C CYS A 89 -18.14 -5.88 4.30
N SER A 90 -17.07 -6.26 3.59
CA SER A 90 -17.09 -7.37 2.63
C SER A 90 -17.00 -8.75 3.28
N SER A 91 -16.36 -8.83 4.45
CA SER A 91 -16.18 -10.08 5.19
C SER A 91 -16.12 -9.86 6.70
N THR A 92 -16.57 -10.87 7.42
CA THR A 92 -16.45 -10.99 8.87
C THR A 92 -15.57 -12.18 9.18
N ILE A 93 -14.81 -12.09 10.28
CA ILE A 93 -13.94 -13.19 10.68
C ILE A 93 -14.83 -14.39 11.03
N ASN A 94 -14.56 -15.55 10.43
CA ASN A 94 -15.24 -16.76 10.84
C ASN A 94 -14.72 -17.18 12.22
N ARG A 95 -15.64 -17.22 13.20
CA ARG A 95 -15.39 -17.59 14.60
C ARG A 95 -14.54 -18.85 14.74
N ASN A 96 -14.70 -19.84 13.87
CA ASN A 96 -14.02 -21.12 13.98
C ASN A 96 -12.50 -21.03 13.79
N TYR A 97 -12.01 -19.96 13.18
CA TYR A 97 -10.58 -19.74 12.99
C TYR A 97 -9.92 -18.96 14.11
N LEU A 98 -10.72 -18.35 15.01
CA LEU A 98 -10.21 -17.53 16.09
C LEU A 98 -9.81 -18.37 17.30
N LYS A 99 -8.61 -18.13 17.81
CA LYS A 99 -8.06 -18.75 19.01
C LYS A 99 -7.57 -17.69 19.98
N ARG A 100 -7.66 -18.01 21.27
CA ARG A 100 -7.08 -17.16 22.31
C ARG A 100 -5.58 -16.96 22.04
N GLY A 101 -5.15 -15.70 22.05
CA GLY A 101 -3.77 -15.31 21.76
C GLY A 101 -3.56 -14.77 20.34
N ASP A 102 -4.52 -14.98 19.42
CA ASP A 102 -4.43 -14.44 18.06
C ASP A 102 -4.31 -12.92 18.07
N LYS A 103 -3.56 -12.40 17.09
CA LYS A 103 -3.42 -10.96 16.86
C LYS A 103 -4.55 -10.49 15.97
N VAL A 104 -5.29 -9.50 16.42
CA VAL A 104 -6.36 -8.86 15.65
C VAL A 104 -6.09 -7.37 15.54
N ALA A 105 -6.51 -6.79 14.42
CA ALA A 105 -6.53 -5.35 14.23
C ALA A 105 -7.97 -4.86 14.25
N PHE A 106 -8.14 -3.60 14.62
CA PHE A 106 -9.40 -2.91 14.40
C PHE A 106 -9.49 -2.52 12.92
N LYS A 107 -10.65 -2.69 12.26
CA LYS A 107 -10.78 -2.58 10.80
C LYS A 107 -10.29 -1.28 10.16
N THR A 108 -10.21 -0.20 10.92
CA THR A 108 -9.67 1.06 10.40
C THR A 108 -8.15 1.09 10.33
N ALA A 109 -7.44 0.16 10.99
CA ALA A 109 -5.98 0.15 11.11
C ALA A 109 -5.24 0.23 9.77
N PRO A 110 -5.59 -0.55 8.72
CA PRO A 110 -4.88 -0.50 7.44
C PRO A 110 -5.03 0.86 6.75
N ILE A 111 -6.24 1.43 6.83
CA ILE A 111 -6.54 2.73 6.22
C ILE A 111 -5.86 3.86 7.02
N GLU A 112 -5.91 3.80 8.35
CA GLU A 112 -5.24 4.76 9.24
C GLU A 112 -3.72 4.71 9.07
N LEU A 113 -3.12 3.53 8.92
CA LEU A 113 -1.68 3.36 8.70
C LEU A 113 -1.24 3.95 7.35
N GLY A 114 -2.11 3.89 6.34
CA GLY A 114 -1.88 4.43 5.00
C GLY A 114 -2.03 5.96 4.89
N LYS A 115 -2.59 6.63 5.90
CA LYS A 115 -2.81 8.09 5.83
C LYS A 115 -1.49 8.84 5.73
N LYS A 116 -1.47 9.84 4.86
CA LYS A 116 -0.30 10.70 4.61
C LYS A 116 -0.68 12.15 4.89
N LYS A 117 0.25 12.88 5.51
CA LYS A 117 0.21 14.33 5.63
C LYS A 117 1.36 14.96 4.86
N SER A 118 1.14 16.13 4.28
CA SER A 118 2.24 16.94 3.75
C SER A 118 2.53 18.10 4.70
N SER A 119 3.80 18.29 5.02
CA SER A 119 4.32 19.49 5.68
C SER A 119 5.15 20.30 4.69
N LEU A 120 5.06 21.63 4.80
CA LEU A 120 5.82 22.54 3.96
C LEU A 120 7.06 22.97 4.73
N ASN A 121 8.23 22.58 4.23
CA ASN A 121 9.51 22.94 4.82
C ASN A 121 10.11 24.12 4.03
N TYR A 122 10.34 25.22 4.73
CA TYR A 122 11.14 26.33 4.23
C TYR A 122 12.56 26.18 4.75
N GLU A 123 13.51 25.95 3.86
CA GLU A 123 14.94 26.00 4.19
C GLU A 123 15.48 27.38 3.82
N ASP A 124 15.77 28.21 4.83
CA ASP A 124 16.30 29.58 4.63
C ASP A 124 17.80 29.61 4.25
N ASN A 125 18.50 28.46 4.26
CA ASN A 125 19.96 28.39 4.11
C ASN A 125 20.45 27.67 2.84
N SER A 126 19.66 27.61 1.77
CA SER A 126 20.12 27.05 0.49
C SER A 126 20.19 28.11 -0.60
N VAL A 127 21.11 27.93 -1.55
CA VAL A 127 21.34 28.76 -2.75
C VAL A 127 20.09 28.83 -3.67
N ASN A 128 19.02 28.10 -3.33
CA ASN A 128 17.70 28.11 -3.94
C ASN A 128 16.64 28.70 -2.97
N ALA A 129 16.94 29.84 -2.37
CA ALA A 129 16.00 30.59 -1.53
C ALA A 129 14.67 30.80 -2.28
N GLY A 130 13.59 30.20 -1.78
CA GLY A 130 12.22 30.44 -2.26
C GLY A 130 11.44 29.22 -2.78
N VAL A 131 12.07 28.06 -3.01
CA VAL A 131 11.32 26.85 -3.39
C VAL A 131 11.09 25.98 -2.16
N GLY A 132 9.96 26.19 -1.49
CA GLY A 132 9.54 25.34 -0.37
C GLY A 132 9.50 23.87 -0.79
N SER A 133 10.14 23.00 0.00
CA SER A 133 10.07 21.55 -0.24
C SER A 133 8.87 20.97 0.50
N THR A 134 8.07 20.18 -0.21
CA THR A 134 6.95 19.45 0.42
C THR A 134 7.45 18.09 0.89
N VAL A 135 7.32 17.83 2.20
CA VAL A 135 7.66 16.54 2.79
C VAL A 135 6.38 15.79 3.12
N ILE A 136 6.24 14.59 2.57
CA ILE A 136 5.09 13.72 2.83
C ILE A 136 5.47 12.71 3.92
N ASN A 137 4.74 12.74 5.03
CA ASN A 137 4.93 11.88 6.19
C ASN A 137 3.67 11.06 6.47
N SER A 138 3.78 9.93 7.16
CA SER A 138 2.60 9.21 7.67
C SER A 138 1.85 10.04 8.72
N LEU A 139 0.53 9.90 8.76
CA LEU A 139 -0.37 10.54 9.72
C LEU A 139 -1.02 9.49 10.61
N LEU A 140 -0.64 9.42 11.89
CA LEU A 140 -1.03 8.32 12.80
C LEU A 140 -2.05 8.74 13.87
N SER A 141 -2.90 9.73 13.59
CA SER A 141 -3.74 10.41 14.60
C SER A 141 -4.86 9.56 15.21
N PHE A 142 -5.25 8.46 14.56
CA PHE A 142 -6.26 7.52 15.06
C PHE A 142 -5.87 6.05 14.85
N LEU A 143 -4.57 5.78 14.74
CA LEU A 143 -4.08 4.42 14.52
C LEU A 143 -4.33 3.56 15.77
N PRO A 144 -5.16 2.51 15.69
CA PRO A 144 -5.34 1.56 16.79
C PRO A 144 -4.07 0.69 16.98
N PRO A 145 -3.78 0.25 18.21
CA PRO A 145 -2.71 -0.72 18.45
C PRO A 145 -3.09 -2.12 17.96
N VAL A 146 -2.11 -3.02 17.90
CA VAL A 146 -2.36 -4.45 17.74
C VAL A 146 -3.06 -4.96 18.99
N LEU A 147 -4.10 -5.75 18.80
CA LEU A 147 -4.96 -6.25 19.85
C LEU A 147 -4.74 -7.76 20.00
N GLN A 148 -4.79 -8.26 21.22
CA GLN A 148 -4.70 -9.69 21.50
C GLN A 148 -6.09 -10.24 21.83
N LEU A 149 -6.51 -11.28 21.11
CA LEU A 149 -7.76 -11.98 21.37
C LEU A 149 -7.69 -12.73 22.72
N VAL A 150 -8.67 -12.49 23.59
CA VAL A 150 -8.81 -13.16 24.90
C VAL A 150 -9.94 -14.18 24.87
N ASP A 151 -11.13 -13.76 24.44
CA ASP A 151 -12.35 -14.57 24.49
C ASP A 151 -13.40 -14.08 23.48
N ILE A 152 -14.39 -14.92 23.19
CA ILE A 152 -15.53 -14.61 22.31
C ILE A 152 -16.82 -14.96 23.03
N GLU A 153 -17.68 -13.97 23.23
CA GLU A 153 -18.96 -14.13 23.93
C GLU A 153 -20.15 -13.70 23.07
N PRO A 154 -21.36 -14.26 23.29
CA PRO A 154 -22.57 -13.73 22.68
C PRO A 154 -22.79 -12.28 23.11
N HIS A 155 -23.22 -11.44 22.16
CA HIS A 155 -23.47 -10.03 22.45
C HIS A 155 -24.54 -9.85 23.53
N LYS A 156 -24.21 -9.07 24.57
CA LYS A 156 -25.11 -8.81 25.69
C LYS A 156 -25.68 -7.40 25.61
N SER A 157 -26.89 -7.28 25.05
CA SER A 157 -27.59 -6.00 25.02
C SER A 157 -28.46 -5.82 26.26
N LYS A 158 -28.29 -4.70 26.97
CA LYS A 158 -29.19 -4.30 28.06
C LYS A 158 -30.52 -3.71 27.56
N HIS A 159 -30.60 -3.35 26.28
CA HIS A 159 -31.78 -2.70 25.71
C HIS A 159 -32.52 -3.66 24.77
N ALA A 160 -33.82 -3.47 24.64
CA ALA A 160 -34.67 -4.29 23.79
C ALA A 160 -34.26 -4.22 22.32
N LEU A 161 -34.20 -5.37 21.65
CA LEU A 161 -33.89 -5.48 20.22
C LEU A 161 -35.13 -5.24 19.35
N THR A 162 -36.32 -5.50 19.90
CA THR A 162 -37.62 -5.37 19.23
C THR A 162 -38.57 -4.48 20.01
N ASP A 163 -39.45 -3.78 19.30
CA ASP A 163 -40.59 -3.08 19.91
C ASP A 163 -41.64 -4.09 20.41
N LYS A 164 -42.66 -3.62 21.15
CA LYS A 164 -43.81 -4.39 21.64
C LYS A 164 -44.55 -5.15 20.53
N LYS A 165 -44.40 -4.72 19.27
CA LYS A 165 -44.96 -5.36 18.06
C LYS A 165 -43.99 -6.31 17.35
N LEU A 166 -42.90 -6.73 18.01
CA LEU A 166 -41.85 -7.60 17.45
C LEU A 166 -41.12 -7.01 16.22
N THR A 167 -41.23 -5.71 15.98
CA THR A 167 -40.50 -5.03 14.91
C THR A 167 -39.07 -4.75 15.37
N PRO A 168 -38.02 -5.07 14.58
CA PRO A 168 -36.64 -4.80 14.96
C PRO A 168 -36.39 -3.29 15.07
N ILE A 169 -35.99 -2.85 16.26
CA ILE A 169 -35.66 -1.44 16.55
C ILE A 169 -34.16 -1.23 16.72
N ARG A 170 -33.40 -2.30 16.99
CA ARG A 170 -31.95 -2.27 17.14
C ARG A 170 -31.31 -3.41 16.36
N ASN A 171 -30.28 -3.10 15.60
CA ASN A 171 -29.38 -4.07 15.02
C ASN A 171 -28.08 -4.07 15.82
N VAL A 172 -27.67 -5.23 16.31
CA VAL A 172 -26.45 -5.43 17.10
C VAL A 172 -25.68 -6.60 16.52
N SER A 173 -24.38 -6.67 16.82
CA SER A 173 -23.59 -7.85 16.50
C SER A 173 -24.15 -9.08 17.21
N ALA A 174 -23.95 -10.25 16.61
CA ALA A 174 -24.26 -11.52 17.27
C ALA A 174 -23.19 -11.88 18.32
N LEU A 175 -21.94 -11.48 18.10
CA LEU A 175 -20.78 -11.90 18.87
C LEU A 175 -19.90 -10.71 19.22
N ASP A 176 -19.59 -10.62 20.50
CA ASP A 176 -18.59 -9.71 21.01
C ASP A 176 -17.27 -10.44 21.27
N VAL A 177 -16.18 -9.72 21.04
CA VAL A 177 -14.82 -10.21 21.18
C VAL A 177 -14.15 -9.44 22.30
N ARG A 178 -13.66 -10.16 23.30
CA ARG A 178 -12.85 -9.61 24.38
C ARG A 178 -11.40 -9.58 23.94
N ILE A 179 -10.82 -8.39 24.01
CA ILE A 179 -9.46 -8.11 23.56
C ILE A 179 -8.66 -7.46 24.67
N ASN A 180 -7.36 -7.66 24.64
CA ASN A 180 -6.39 -6.93 25.47
C ASN A 180 -5.51 -6.05 24.58
N LEU A 181 -5.17 -4.88 25.10
CA LEU A 181 -4.14 -4.01 24.54
C LEU A 181 -3.28 -3.45 25.67
N PHE A 182 -2.01 -3.19 25.38
CA PHE A 182 -1.11 -2.52 26.31
C PHE A 182 -1.28 -1.01 26.17
N ASP A 183 -1.67 -0.35 27.26
CA ASP A 183 -1.82 1.10 27.35
C ASP A 183 -0.51 1.73 27.86
N PRO A 184 0.24 2.44 27.00
CA PRO A 184 1.51 3.06 27.38
C PRO A 184 1.31 4.33 28.22
N THR A 185 0.10 4.88 28.29
CA THR A 185 -0.19 6.07 29.12
C THR A 185 -0.28 5.70 30.58
N ASP A 186 -0.91 4.55 30.86
CA ASP A 186 -1.13 4.04 32.21
C ASP A 186 -0.23 2.84 32.57
N ASP A 187 0.67 2.43 31.67
CA ASP A 187 1.57 1.25 31.79
C ASP A 187 0.84 -0.04 32.23
N LYS A 188 -0.33 -0.30 31.64
CA LYS A 188 -1.20 -1.42 32.02
C LYS A 188 -1.82 -2.14 30.83
N ILE A 189 -2.21 -3.39 31.04
CA ILE A 189 -3.03 -4.12 30.06
C ILE A 189 -4.50 -3.77 30.28
N SER A 190 -5.11 -3.15 29.28
CA SER A 190 -6.51 -2.75 29.28
C SER A 190 -7.34 -3.73 28.45
N GLY A 191 -8.43 -4.23 29.04
CA GLY A 191 -9.37 -5.13 28.38
C GLY A 191 -10.55 -4.36 27.78
N TYR A 192 -10.91 -4.66 26.54
CA TYR A 192 -12.07 -4.09 25.85
C TYR A 192 -12.94 -5.18 25.23
N THR A 193 -14.19 -4.85 24.97
CA THR A 193 -15.14 -5.71 24.27
C THR A 193 -15.62 -4.97 23.03
N LEU A 194 -15.41 -5.56 21.85
CA LEU A 194 -15.78 -5.00 20.55
C LEU A 194 -16.58 -6.01 19.75
N PRO A 195 -17.50 -5.59 18.87
CA PRO A 195 -18.20 -6.51 17.99
C PRO A 195 -17.22 -7.19 17.04
N LEU A 196 -17.43 -8.48 16.75
CA LEU A 196 -16.58 -9.28 15.86
C LEU A 196 -16.40 -8.62 14.48
N GLU A 197 -17.45 -7.97 13.98
CA GLU A 197 -17.47 -7.30 12.69
C GLU A 197 -16.61 -6.02 12.66
N ALA A 198 -16.14 -5.51 13.79
CA ALA A 198 -15.23 -4.36 13.83
C ALA A 198 -13.75 -4.76 13.83
N LEU A 199 -13.46 -6.05 13.83
CA LEU A 199 -12.11 -6.60 13.87
C LEU A 199 -11.75 -7.26 12.54
N GLU A 200 -10.46 -7.34 12.29
CA GLU A 200 -9.83 -8.14 11.24
C GLU A 200 -8.71 -9.00 11.86
N LEU A 201 -8.52 -10.20 11.34
CA LEU A 201 -7.44 -11.09 11.79
C LEU A 201 -6.14 -10.63 11.14
N ILE A 202 -5.10 -10.41 11.95
CA ILE A 202 -3.77 -10.15 11.41
C ILE A 202 -3.16 -11.49 11.05
N GLU A 203 -2.81 -11.64 9.78
CA GLU A 203 -2.18 -12.85 9.28
C GLU A 203 -0.80 -13.06 9.94
N GLU A 204 -0.55 -14.27 10.43
CA GLU A 204 0.75 -14.62 10.96
C GLU A 204 1.75 -14.87 9.84
N VAL A 205 2.85 -14.11 9.90
CA VAL A 205 3.99 -14.27 9.00
C VAL A 205 4.94 -15.31 9.57
N ASP A 206 5.31 -16.29 8.75
CA ASP A 206 6.26 -17.31 9.16
C ASP A 206 7.62 -16.71 9.51
N ALA A 207 8.12 -17.04 10.71
CA ALA A 207 9.41 -16.59 11.21
C ALA A 207 10.56 -17.00 10.29
N SER A 208 10.45 -18.13 9.59
CA SER A 208 11.48 -18.58 8.65
C SER A 208 11.64 -17.61 7.47
N THR A 209 10.55 -17.03 6.97
CA THR A 209 10.55 -16.01 5.91
C THR A 209 11.29 -14.74 6.37
N ILE A 210 10.99 -14.26 7.57
CA ILE A 210 11.66 -13.09 8.16
C ILE A 210 13.15 -13.33 8.33
N LEU A 211 13.54 -14.52 8.80
CA LEU A 211 14.94 -14.92 8.95
C LEU A 211 15.66 -15.01 7.60
N ALA A 212 15.04 -15.63 6.60
CA ALA A 212 15.59 -15.75 5.25
C ALA A 212 15.83 -14.37 4.62
N LEU A 213 14.84 -13.49 4.66
CA LEU A 213 14.98 -12.10 4.17
C LEU A 213 16.06 -11.34 4.92
N SER A 214 16.13 -11.47 6.24
CA SER A 214 17.17 -10.84 7.06
C SER A 214 18.58 -11.29 6.66
N GLN A 215 18.76 -12.58 6.34
CA GLN A 215 20.04 -13.09 5.84
C GLN A 215 20.38 -12.56 4.44
N ILE A 216 19.40 -12.44 3.54
CA ILE A 216 19.60 -11.86 2.20
C ILE A 216 20.04 -10.39 2.33
N ILE A 217 19.38 -9.61 3.18
CA ILE A 217 19.72 -8.21 3.46
C ILE A 217 21.16 -8.09 3.97
N LYS A 218 21.54 -8.88 4.98
CA LYS A 218 22.92 -8.88 5.54
C LYS A 218 23.98 -9.18 4.50
N ARG A 219 23.69 -10.06 3.56
CA ARG A 219 24.61 -10.44 2.46
C ARG A 219 24.52 -9.52 1.25
N SER A 220 23.73 -8.44 1.32
CA SER A 220 23.47 -7.54 0.18
C SER A 220 22.97 -8.29 -1.07
N GLY A 221 22.22 -9.38 -0.88
CA GLY A 221 21.73 -10.23 -1.96
C GLY A 221 20.52 -9.64 -2.69
N PHE A 222 19.92 -10.45 -3.56
CA PHE A 222 18.78 -10.08 -4.38
C PHE A 222 17.63 -11.06 -4.17
N VAL A 223 16.41 -10.60 -4.45
CA VAL A 223 15.18 -11.38 -4.30
C VAL A 223 14.27 -11.17 -5.51
N ASN A 224 13.66 -12.25 -6.00
CA ASN A 224 12.47 -12.19 -6.85
C ASN A 224 11.25 -12.16 -5.92
N ILE A 225 10.45 -11.10 -6.05
CA ILE A 225 9.23 -10.88 -5.28
C ILE A 225 8.05 -11.14 -6.20
N LYS A 226 7.19 -12.08 -5.81
CA LYS A 226 5.97 -12.42 -6.53
C LYS A 226 4.76 -12.21 -5.64
N THR A 227 3.84 -11.39 -6.12
CA THR A 227 2.52 -11.11 -5.53
C THR A 227 1.44 -11.59 -6.52
N GLU A 228 0.17 -11.53 -6.13
CA GLU A 228 -0.95 -11.87 -7.03
C GLU A 228 -0.99 -11.01 -8.31
N LYS A 229 -0.51 -9.76 -8.24
CA LYS A 229 -0.64 -8.76 -9.32
C LYS A 229 0.67 -8.48 -10.06
N LEU A 230 1.81 -8.75 -9.42
CA LEU A 230 3.13 -8.28 -9.87
C LEU A 230 4.21 -9.31 -9.54
N GLU A 231 5.14 -9.49 -10.48
CA GLU A 231 6.42 -10.14 -10.26
C GLU A 231 7.54 -9.12 -10.53
N THR A 232 8.52 -9.01 -9.63
CA THR A 232 9.61 -8.02 -9.74
C THR A 232 10.91 -8.55 -9.15
N LEU A 233 12.03 -7.98 -9.61
CA LEU A 233 13.36 -8.25 -9.09
C LEU A 233 13.78 -7.07 -8.21
N ALA A 234 14.21 -7.36 -6.99
CA ALA A 234 14.51 -6.31 -6.03
C ALA A 234 15.79 -6.56 -5.22
N LYS A 235 16.40 -5.47 -4.78
CA LYS A 235 17.47 -5.48 -3.76
C LYS A 235 16.87 -5.07 -2.42
N PRO A 236 16.68 -5.99 -1.47
CA PRO A 236 16.08 -5.69 -0.17
C PRO A 236 17.02 -4.80 0.67
N ARG A 237 16.43 -3.88 1.43
CA ARG A 237 17.16 -2.93 2.29
C ARG A 237 16.93 -3.19 3.76
N ASN A 238 15.66 -3.25 4.18
CA ASN A 238 15.28 -3.54 5.55
C ASN A 238 13.86 -4.12 5.61
N ILE A 239 13.51 -4.66 6.78
CA ILE A 239 12.16 -5.11 7.12
C ILE A 239 11.61 -4.12 8.15
N ALA A 240 10.40 -3.64 7.94
CA ALA A 240 9.67 -2.78 8.87
C ALA A 240 8.49 -3.55 9.47
N TYR A 241 8.21 -3.33 10.75
CA TYR A 241 7.02 -3.85 11.44
C TYR A 241 6.17 -2.66 11.89
N ARG A 242 4.93 -2.57 11.41
CA ARG A 242 4.03 -1.45 11.71
C ARG A 242 2.62 -1.96 11.91
N GLY A 243 2.04 -1.71 13.08
CA GLY A 243 0.63 -2.03 13.35
C GLY A 243 0.27 -3.51 13.19
N GLY A 244 1.22 -4.44 13.41
CA GLY A 244 0.98 -5.88 13.23
C GLY A 244 1.48 -6.44 11.90
N TYR A 245 1.76 -5.57 10.93
CA TYR A 245 2.10 -5.94 9.57
C TYR A 245 3.61 -5.81 9.32
N TYR A 246 4.15 -6.75 8.54
CA TYR A 246 5.55 -6.75 8.13
C TYR A 246 5.68 -6.27 6.68
N PHE A 247 6.69 -5.44 6.43
CA PHE A 247 6.94 -4.84 5.13
C PHE A 247 8.40 -4.99 4.74
N LEU A 248 8.67 -5.37 3.50
CA LEU A 248 9.99 -5.39 2.92
C LEU A 248 10.21 -4.11 2.12
N ARG A 249 11.14 -3.25 2.56
CA ARG A 249 11.59 -2.12 1.76
C ARG A 249 12.71 -2.56 0.84
N ALA A 250 12.54 -2.41 -0.47
CA ALA A 250 13.51 -2.88 -1.46
C ALA A 250 13.64 -1.92 -2.65
N TYR A 251 14.82 -1.87 -3.27
CA TYR A 251 14.98 -1.18 -4.55
C TYR A 251 14.48 -2.09 -5.67
N ASP A 252 13.41 -1.69 -6.33
CA ASP A 252 12.78 -2.40 -7.45
C ASP A 252 13.52 -2.06 -8.76
N TYR A 253 14.03 -3.09 -9.45
CA TYR A 253 14.76 -2.94 -10.70
C TYR A 253 13.86 -2.68 -11.92
N LEU A 254 12.58 -3.04 -11.88
CA LEU A 254 11.60 -2.70 -12.91
C LEU A 254 11.21 -1.23 -12.85
N LEU A 255 10.86 -0.75 -11.66
CA LEU A 255 10.36 0.61 -11.45
C LEU A 255 11.48 1.64 -11.22
N ASN A 256 12.71 1.17 -10.95
CA ASN A 256 13.89 1.99 -10.67
C ASN A 256 13.75 2.89 -9.44
N LYS A 257 12.94 2.48 -8.46
CA LYS A 257 12.66 3.22 -7.22
C LYS A 257 12.63 2.28 -6.02
N VAL A 258 12.67 2.87 -4.84
CA VAL A 258 12.51 2.10 -3.60
C VAL A 258 11.02 1.95 -3.35
N GLU A 259 10.57 0.71 -3.30
CA GLU A 259 9.19 0.33 -3.00
C GLU A 259 9.14 -0.41 -1.67
N GLU A 260 7.91 -0.59 -1.20
CA GLU A 260 7.59 -1.34 0.00
C GLU A 260 6.61 -2.44 -0.39
N PHE A 261 6.90 -3.68 0.03
CA PHE A 261 6.12 -4.86 -0.30
C PHE A 261 5.62 -5.52 0.98
N ASP A 262 4.34 -5.89 1.00
CA ASP A 262 3.74 -6.59 2.13
C ASP A 262 4.31 -8.01 2.25
N ILE A 263 4.74 -8.37 3.45
CA ILE A 263 5.17 -9.73 3.78
C ILE A 263 3.94 -10.46 4.33
N VAL A 264 3.21 -11.14 3.45
CA VAL A 264 2.04 -11.98 3.73
C VAL A 264 2.26 -13.36 3.09
N GLN A 265 1.47 -14.39 3.43
CA GLN A 265 1.65 -15.75 2.89
C GLN A 265 1.46 -15.80 1.38
N ALA A 266 0.63 -14.91 0.82
CA ALA A 266 0.43 -14.78 -0.63
C ALA A 266 1.67 -14.22 -1.37
N THR A 267 2.61 -13.58 -0.67
CA THR A 267 3.82 -13.01 -1.27
C THR A 267 4.97 -14.00 -1.18
N THR A 268 5.53 -14.38 -2.33
CA THR A 268 6.71 -15.25 -2.40
C THR A 268 7.99 -14.43 -2.54
N PHE A 269 8.99 -14.77 -1.74
CA PHE A 269 10.33 -14.16 -1.77
C PHE A 269 11.39 -15.21 -2.09
N ALA A 270 11.84 -15.26 -3.34
CA ALA A 270 12.85 -16.22 -3.78
C ALA A 270 14.23 -15.57 -3.89
N LYS A 271 15.23 -16.10 -3.19
CA LYS A 271 16.61 -15.60 -3.29
C LYS A 271 17.16 -15.87 -4.69
N ILE A 272 17.76 -14.85 -5.31
CA ILE A 272 18.43 -14.96 -6.62
C ILE A 272 19.90 -14.53 -6.51
N LYS A 273 20.74 -15.01 -7.44
CA LYS A 273 22.18 -14.67 -7.47
C LYS A 273 22.42 -13.26 -7.99
N SER A 274 21.72 -12.88 -9.05
CA SER A 274 21.81 -11.59 -9.73
C SER A 274 20.44 -11.28 -10.35
N PRO A 275 20.02 -10.00 -10.41
CA PRO A 275 18.84 -9.62 -11.19
C PRO A 275 19.14 -9.53 -12.70
N PHE A 276 20.41 -9.65 -13.09
CA PHE A 276 20.89 -9.46 -14.47
C PHE A 276 21.40 -10.78 -15.04
N ILE A 277 20.89 -11.17 -16.22
CA ILE A 277 21.37 -12.31 -17.01
C ILE A 277 22.59 -11.89 -17.83
N ALA A 278 22.52 -10.70 -18.42
CA ALA A 278 23.56 -10.17 -19.30
C ALA A 278 23.65 -8.65 -19.18
N GLU A 279 24.85 -8.12 -19.41
CA GLU A 279 25.12 -6.69 -19.45
C GLU A 279 25.92 -6.36 -20.71
N ALA A 280 25.63 -5.18 -21.29
CA ALA A 280 26.33 -4.61 -22.42
C ALA A 280 26.54 -3.10 -22.19
N PRO A 281 27.66 -2.52 -22.64
CA PRO A 281 28.81 -3.19 -23.27
C PRO A 281 29.71 -3.89 -22.23
N LYS A 282 30.54 -4.85 -22.66
CA LYS A 282 31.44 -5.62 -21.78
C LYS A 282 32.78 -4.94 -21.50
N PHE A 283 33.14 -3.92 -22.29
CA PHE A 283 34.39 -3.15 -22.18
C PHE A 283 35.67 -4.02 -22.05
N ASP A 284 35.80 -5.07 -22.87
CA ASP A 284 37.02 -5.89 -22.92
C ASP A 284 38.11 -5.20 -23.74
N ILE A 285 38.62 -4.08 -23.23
CA ILE A 285 39.63 -3.24 -23.91
C ILE A 285 40.97 -4.00 -24.06
N VAL A 286 41.24 -4.96 -23.17
CA VAL A 286 42.48 -5.73 -23.16
C VAL A 286 42.57 -6.64 -24.40
N HIS A 287 41.48 -7.30 -24.75
CA HIS A 287 41.45 -8.21 -25.91
C HIS A 287 40.86 -7.55 -27.17
N LYS A 288 40.06 -6.48 -27.02
CA LYS A 288 39.41 -5.74 -28.12
C LYS A 288 39.52 -4.24 -27.86
N PRO A 289 40.58 -3.56 -28.34
CA PRO A 289 40.74 -2.11 -28.18
C PRO A 289 39.55 -1.30 -28.72
N GLU A 290 38.89 -1.80 -29.76
CA GLU A 290 37.68 -1.21 -30.34
C GLU A 290 36.45 -1.26 -29.40
N ALA A 291 36.49 -2.02 -28.29
CA ALA A 291 35.39 -2.13 -27.33
C ALA A 291 35.03 -0.81 -26.65
N ALA A 292 35.91 0.20 -26.73
CA ALA A 292 35.65 1.55 -26.24
C ALA A 292 35.06 2.50 -27.31
N THR A 293 34.96 2.07 -28.58
CA THR A 293 34.43 2.92 -29.66
C THR A 293 32.91 3.01 -29.61
N PRO A 294 32.32 4.19 -29.91
CA PRO A 294 30.86 4.37 -29.92
C PRO A 294 30.13 3.37 -30.83
N GLU A 295 30.70 3.05 -31.99
CA GLU A 295 30.12 2.14 -32.99
C GLU A 295 30.07 0.71 -32.48
N PHE A 296 31.14 0.25 -31.82
CA PHE A 296 31.18 -1.09 -31.24
C PHE A 296 30.21 -1.21 -30.05
N ILE A 297 30.16 -0.20 -29.19
CA ILE A 297 29.21 -0.15 -28.06
C ILE A 297 27.76 -0.22 -28.58
N ALA A 298 27.43 0.56 -29.61
CA ALA A 298 26.10 0.54 -30.20
C ALA A 298 25.75 -0.84 -30.79
N THR A 299 26.74 -1.53 -31.37
CA THR A 299 26.57 -2.89 -31.91
C THR A 299 26.35 -3.92 -30.80
N GLU A 300 27.17 -3.92 -29.74
CA GLU A 300 26.98 -4.81 -28.59
C GLU A 300 25.62 -4.60 -27.92
N ILE A 301 25.18 -3.35 -27.79
CA ILE A 301 23.86 -3.03 -27.23
C ILE A 301 22.76 -3.56 -28.16
N ALA A 302 22.86 -3.35 -29.48
CA ALA A 302 21.86 -3.85 -30.42
C ALA A 302 21.75 -5.38 -30.39
N ASP A 303 22.86 -6.09 -30.28
CA ASP A 303 22.86 -7.55 -30.18
C ASP A 303 22.32 -8.04 -28.84
N ALA A 304 22.63 -7.36 -27.74
CA ALA A 304 22.03 -7.64 -26.44
C ALA A 304 20.50 -7.40 -26.41
N ILE A 305 20.00 -6.39 -27.14
CA ILE A 305 18.56 -6.16 -27.33
C ILE A 305 17.93 -7.33 -28.09
N LYS A 306 18.55 -7.78 -29.20
CA LYS A 306 18.03 -8.91 -29.98
C LYS A 306 17.97 -10.21 -29.16
N ASP A 307 19.00 -10.48 -28.37
CA ASP A 307 19.01 -11.63 -27.44
C ASP A 307 17.90 -11.51 -26.38
N ALA A 308 17.68 -10.33 -25.82
CA ALA A 308 16.61 -10.09 -24.86
C ALA A 308 15.20 -10.19 -25.47
N LEU A 309 15.05 -9.84 -26.75
CA LEU A 309 13.81 -10.03 -27.51
C LEU A 309 13.46 -11.50 -27.69
N ALA A 310 14.45 -12.35 -27.99
CA ALA A 310 14.23 -13.78 -28.19
C ALA A 310 13.64 -14.46 -26.94
N SER A 311 13.99 -13.99 -25.75
CA SER A 311 13.45 -14.49 -24.47
C SER A 311 12.29 -13.66 -23.90
N LEU A 312 11.82 -12.63 -24.60
CA LEU A 312 10.83 -11.66 -24.10
C LEU A 312 11.20 -11.14 -22.69
N SER A 313 12.47 -10.83 -22.49
CA SER A 313 13.00 -10.35 -21.21
C SER A 313 12.84 -8.84 -21.08
N TYR A 314 12.63 -8.34 -19.88
CA TYR A 314 12.77 -6.90 -19.63
C TYR A 314 14.21 -6.45 -19.86
N ILE A 315 14.39 -5.25 -20.41
CA ILE A 315 15.70 -4.61 -20.50
C ILE A 315 15.70 -3.34 -19.67
N ARG A 316 16.80 -3.11 -18.97
CA ARG A 316 17.06 -1.89 -18.21
C ARG A 316 18.21 -1.15 -18.89
N ILE A 317 17.92 0.03 -19.43
CA ILE A 317 18.89 0.85 -20.14
C ILE A 317 19.30 2.06 -19.29
N LYS A 318 20.58 2.42 -19.36
CA LYS A 318 21.10 3.71 -18.91
C LYS A 318 21.17 4.62 -20.13
N TYR A 319 20.28 5.60 -20.21
CA TYR A 319 20.11 6.45 -21.39
C TYR A 319 20.57 7.88 -21.14
N LYS A 320 21.35 8.43 -22.07
CA LYS A 320 21.81 9.83 -22.07
C LYS A 320 20.87 10.69 -22.93
N SER A 321 20.22 11.68 -22.32
CA SER A 321 19.29 12.58 -23.03
C SER A 321 20.02 13.59 -23.93
N ARG A 322 19.27 14.39 -24.71
CA ARG A 322 19.83 15.52 -25.50
C ARG A 322 20.51 16.58 -24.62
N ASN A 323 20.11 16.69 -23.36
CA ASN A 323 20.62 17.67 -22.40
C ASN A 323 21.65 17.02 -21.46
N ASP A 324 22.27 15.91 -21.89
CA ASP A 324 23.28 15.15 -21.15
C ASP A 324 22.84 14.59 -19.79
N GLN A 325 21.53 14.55 -19.52
CA GLN A 325 20.99 13.93 -18.32
C GLN A 325 20.91 12.41 -18.47
N LEU A 326 21.46 11.70 -17.48
CA LEU A 326 21.39 10.24 -17.42
C LEU A 326 20.10 9.79 -16.73
N SER A 327 19.46 8.77 -17.28
CA SER A 327 18.30 8.13 -16.66
C SER A 327 18.32 6.62 -16.84
N HIS A 328 17.80 5.91 -15.84
CA HIS A 328 17.49 4.49 -15.98
C HIS A 328 16.06 4.31 -16.50
N ARG A 329 15.91 3.47 -17.52
CA ARG A 329 14.60 3.14 -18.11
C ARG A 329 14.48 1.63 -18.21
N THR A 330 13.35 1.09 -17.78
CA THR A 330 13.03 -0.33 -17.99
C THR A 330 11.96 -0.44 -19.06
N LEU A 331 12.18 -1.32 -20.03
CA LEU A 331 11.35 -1.48 -21.22
C LEU A 331 10.81 -2.90 -21.35
N LYS A 332 9.60 -3.01 -21.88
CA LYS A 332 8.97 -4.25 -22.36
C LYS A 332 8.34 -4.03 -23.75
N ASN A 333 8.00 -5.10 -24.46
CA ASN A 333 7.39 -5.04 -25.80
C ASN A 333 8.14 -4.07 -26.72
N TYR A 334 9.45 -4.26 -26.84
CA TYR A 334 10.30 -3.36 -27.62
C TYR A 334 10.69 -3.98 -28.96
N ASN A 335 11.21 -3.17 -29.87
CA ASN A 335 11.82 -3.60 -31.12
C ASN A 335 12.86 -2.56 -31.59
N ILE A 336 13.77 -2.98 -32.46
CA ILE A 336 14.70 -2.08 -33.15
C ILE A 336 14.10 -1.67 -34.49
N ILE A 337 14.06 -0.36 -34.74
CA ILE A 337 13.61 0.22 -36.01
C ILE A 337 14.75 1.07 -36.56
N ASN A 338 15.05 0.89 -37.85
CA ASN A 338 15.98 1.75 -38.55
C ASN A 338 15.21 2.89 -39.23
N VAL A 339 15.65 4.13 -39.00
CA VAL A 339 15.02 5.34 -39.55
C VAL A 339 16.09 6.19 -40.22
N LYS A 340 15.81 6.66 -41.43
CA LYS A 340 16.65 7.64 -42.12
C LYS A 340 16.47 9.04 -41.51
N GLU A 341 17.51 9.56 -40.89
CA GLU A 341 17.60 10.96 -40.47
C GLU A 341 18.57 11.71 -41.38
N GLY A 342 18.02 12.35 -42.43
CA GLY A 342 18.82 12.98 -43.48
C GLY A 342 19.59 11.93 -44.28
N SER A 343 20.93 12.01 -44.26
CA SER A 343 21.82 11.09 -44.98
C SER A 343 22.26 9.88 -44.15
N PHE A 344 21.85 9.79 -42.87
CA PHE A 344 22.32 8.75 -41.95
C PHE A 344 21.18 7.81 -41.53
N ASP A 345 21.48 6.51 -41.51
CA ASP A 345 20.60 5.50 -40.94
C ASP A 345 20.78 5.44 -39.42
N VAL A 346 19.73 5.74 -38.66
CA VAL A 346 19.75 5.78 -37.19
C VAL A 346 18.89 4.66 -36.63
N ASN A 347 19.46 3.86 -35.73
CA ASN A 347 18.73 2.80 -35.05
C ASN A 347 18.03 3.33 -33.79
N TYR A 348 16.73 3.04 -33.72
CA TYR A 348 15.87 3.37 -32.60
C TYR A 348 15.38 2.10 -31.90
N LEU A 349 15.48 2.07 -30.59
CA LEU A 349 14.79 1.15 -29.72
C LEU A 349 13.42 1.74 -29.37
N VAL A 350 12.34 1.12 -29.85
CA VAL A 350 10.96 1.56 -29.59
C VAL A 350 10.29 0.54 -28.70
N GLY A 351 9.68 0.95 -27.59
CA GLY A 351 8.94 0.05 -26.71
C GLY A 351 8.24 0.73 -25.54
N TYR A 352 7.57 -0.06 -24.73
CA TYR A 352 6.79 0.42 -23.60
C TYR A 352 7.68 0.69 -22.38
N CYS A 353 7.76 1.95 -21.96
CA CYS A 353 8.58 2.40 -20.84
C CYS A 353 7.81 2.35 -19.52
N LEU A 354 8.26 1.50 -18.59
CA LEU A 354 7.58 1.32 -17.30
C LEU A 354 7.59 2.60 -16.45
N LEU A 355 8.63 3.41 -16.54
CA LEU A 355 8.74 4.65 -15.77
C LEU A 355 7.79 5.76 -16.27
N ARG A 356 7.32 5.70 -17.52
CA ARG A 356 6.41 6.69 -18.11
C ARG A 356 5.01 6.16 -18.39
N HIS A 357 4.81 4.86 -18.24
CA HIS A 357 3.58 4.16 -18.61
C HIS A 357 3.14 4.46 -20.06
N ASP A 358 4.10 4.55 -20.98
CA ASP A 358 3.86 4.95 -22.36
C ASP A 358 4.94 4.40 -23.30
N ASN A 359 4.61 4.29 -24.60
CA ASN A 359 5.55 3.93 -25.64
C ASN A 359 6.54 5.08 -25.90
N ARG A 360 7.82 4.73 -25.96
CA ARG A 360 8.91 5.68 -26.17
C ARG A 360 9.95 5.10 -27.12
N SER A 361 10.59 6.00 -27.85
CA SER A 361 11.68 5.72 -28.77
C SER A 361 12.99 6.27 -28.21
N PHE A 362 14.03 5.44 -28.23
CA PHE A 362 15.36 5.75 -27.73
C PHE A 362 16.37 5.50 -28.83
N ARG A 363 17.26 6.45 -29.13
CA ARG A 363 18.33 6.18 -30.08
C ARG A 363 19.36 5.25 -29.45
N ILE A 364 19.77 4.20 -30.18
CA ILE A 364 20.69 3.19 -29.64
C ILE A 364 22.07 3.78 -29.34
N ASP A 365 22.56 4.69 -30.17
CA ASP A 365 23.84 5.41 -30.00
C ASP A 365 23.93 6.21 -28.68
N ARG A 366 22.80 6.47 -28.02
CA ARG A 366 22.73 7.20 -26.74
C ARG A 366 22.49 6.31 -25.53
N ILE A 367 22.33 5.01 -25.73
CA ILE A 367 22.30 4.03 -24.65
C ILE A 367 23.74 3.82 -24.19
N GLN A 368 24.01 4.12 -22.92
CA GLN A 368 25.33 3.98 -22.31
C GLN A 368 25.59 2.56 -21.80
N SER A 369 24.52 1.91 -21.34
CA SER A 369 24.55 0.49 -20.98
C SER A 369 23.16 -0.11 -21.01
N LEU A 370 23.10 -1.42 -21.18
CA LEU A 370 21.92 -2.24 -21.15
C LEU A 370 22.15 -3.42 -20.21
N GLN A 371 21.14 -3.72 -19.40
CA GLN A 371 21.10 -4.89 -18.54
C GLN A 371 19.85 -5.70 -18.90
N LYS A 372 20.03 -6.96 -19.27
CA LYS A 372 18.94 -7.93 -19.48
C LYS A 372 18.51 -8.47 -18.12
N LEU A 373 17.26 -8.21 -17.73
CA LEU A 373 16.74 -8.67 -16.44
C LEU A 373 16.40 -10.16 -16.50
N ASP A 374 16.59 -10.85 -15.37
CA ASP A 374 16.15 -12.24 -15.16
C ASP A 374 14.64 -12.33 -14.89
N LEU A 375 13.87 -11.71 -15.78
CA LEU A 375 12.41 -11.66 -15.72
C LEU A 375 11.85 -11.48 -17.13
N SER A 376 10.78 -12.23 -17.44
CA SER A 376 10.06 -12.17 -18.71
C SER A 376 8.73 -11.46 -18.56
N TYR A 377 8.27 -10.77 -19.61
CA TYR A 377 6.98 -10.06 -19.64
C TYR A 377 5.86 -10.83 -20.36
N LYS A 378 6.00 -12.16 -20.47
CA LYS A 378 5.00 -13.04 -21.10
C LYS A 378 3.62 -12.92 -20.48
#